data_AF-A0A540VH34-F1
#
_entry.id   AF-A0A540VH34-F1
#
_cell.length_a   1.000
_cell.length_b   1.000
_cell.length_c   1.000
_cell.angle_alpha   90.00
_cell.angle_beta   90.00
_cell.angle_gamma   90.00
#
_symmetry.space_group_name_H-M   'P 1'
#
loop_
_entity.id
_entity.type
_entity.pdbx_description
1 polymer ?
#
loop_
_entity_poly.entity_id
_entity_poly.type
_entity_poly.pdbx_seq_one_letter_code
_entity_poly.pdbx_strand_id
1 'polypeptide(L)'
;MPADAGVLVTGSAGGVGQALVRAFSEAGYFVIGLDQGGTPGADYSLEFDLGCLAWDHGALDVLSDALAVALEGRALKVLLNNAAIQALGPVEELSVTDFRTTLDVNLVAAFALVKVGLPHLEASGGAILNMGSIHGRLTKPNFSAYATSKGALET
;
A
#
# COMPACT_ATOMS: atom_id res chain seq x y z
N MET A 1 -24.51 6.80 -0.26
CA MET A 1 -23.13 6.36 0.04
C MET A 1 -22.35 7.63 0.32
N PRO A 2 -21.61 7.78 1.43
CA PRO A 2 -21.23 9.11 1.84
C PRO A 2 -20.05 9.56 0.98
N ALA A 3 -20.27 10.62 0.20
CA ALA A 3 -19.20 11.38 -0.47
C ALA A 3 -18.11 11.86 0.51
N ASP A 4 -18.34 11.70 1.81
CA ASP A 4 -17.43 12.03 2.91
C ASP A 4 -16.59 10.83 3.41
N ALA A 5 -16.59 9.70 2.69
CA ALA A 5 -15.79 8.51 3.01
C ALA A 5 -14.62 8.31 2.04
N GLY A 6 -13.40 8.43 2.58
CA GLY A 6 -12.15 8.24 1.85
C GLY A 6 -11.64 6.80 1.89
N VAL A 7 -10.95 6.39 0.82
CA VAL A 7 -10.23 5.13 0.71
C VAL A 7 -8.83 5.40 0.17
N LEU A 8 -7.80 4.94 0.87
CA LEU A 8 -6.42 5.00 0.41
C LEU A 8 -6.02 3.67 -0.23
N VAL A 9 -5.57 3.69 -1.48
CA VAL A 9 -5.11 2.51 -2.23
C VAL A 9 -3.65 2.67 -2.58
N THR A 10 -2.78 1.77 -2.11
CA THR A 10 -1.36 1.79 -2.50
C THR A 10 -1.06 0.91 -3.71
N GLY A 11 -0.05 1.23 -4.50
CA GLY A 11 0.20 0.51 -5.77
C GLY A 11 -0.97 0.67 -6.74
N SER A 12 -1.61 1.83 -6.66
CA SER A 12 -2.90 2.12 -7.29
C SER A 12 -2.81 2.38 -8.78
N ALA A 13 -1.62 2.65 -9.33
CA ALA A 13 -1.38 2.70 -10.77
C ALA A 13 -1.15 1.30 -11.38
N GLY A 14 -0.86 0.30 -10.55
CA GLY A 14 -0.70 -1.09 -10.98
C GLY A 14 -2.01 -1.77 -11.38
N GLY A 15 -1.94 -2.93 -12.05
CA GLY A 15 -3.13 -3.61 -12.61
C GLY A 15 -4.22 -3.94 -11.59
N VAL A 16 -3.87 -4.52 -10.43
CA VAL A 16 -4.83 -4.77 -9.35
C VAL A 16 -5.26 -3.46 -8.69
N GLY A 17 -4.34 -2.52 -8.52
CA GLY A 17 -4.61 -1.21 -7.94
C GLY A 17 -5.66 -0.42 -8.73
N GLN A 18 -5.55 -0.36 -10.05
CA GLN A 18 -6.51 0.29 -10.93
C GLN A 18 -7.90 -0.36 -10.87
N ALA A 19 -7.95 -1.69 -10.75
CA ALA A 19 -9.21 -2.39 -10.55
C ALA A 19 -9.86 -2.03 -9.20
N LEU A 20 -9.05 -1.91 -8.13
CA LEU A 20 -9.52 -1.47 -6.81
C LEU A 20 -10.00 -0.01 -6.84
N VAL A 21 -9.22 0.90 -7.43
CA VAL A 21 -9.59 2.32 -7.60
C VAL A 21 -10.95 2.41 -8.28
N ARG A 22 -11.10 1.78 -9.45
CA ARG A 22 -12.38 1.75 -10.18
C ARG A 22 -13.52 1.20 -9.32
N ALA A 23 -13.32 0.08 -8.62
CA ALA A 23 -14.36 -0.54 -7.81
C ALA A 23 -14.81 0.36 -6.64
N PHE A 24 -13.88 1.02 -5.95
CA PHE A 24 -14.21 1.94 -4.85
C PHE A 24 -14.86 3.22 -5.35
N SER A 25 -14.41 3.78 -6.49
CA SER A 25 -15.05 4.93 -7.13
C SER A 25 -16.48 4.60 -7.58
N GLU A 26 -16.70 3.44 -8.21
CA GLU A 26 -18.05 2.97 -8.58
C GLU A 26 -18.97 2.75 -7.37
N ALA A 27 -18.40 2.41 -6.21
CA ALA A 27 -19.12 2.31 -4.94
C ALA A 27 -19.36 3.68 -4.26
N GLY A 28 -18.86 4.78 -4.83
CA GLY A 28 -19.07 6.14 -4.38
C GLY A 28 -18.14 6.61 -3.25
N TYR A 29 -16.99 5.96 -3.08
CA TYR A 29 -15.94 6.43 -2.17
C TYR A 29 -15.06 7.49 -2.85
N PHE A 30 -14.49 8.38 -2.04
CA PHE A 30 -13.41 9.27 -2.46
C PHE A 30 -12.08 8.50 -2.44
N VAL A 31 -11.49 8.26 -3.60
CA VAL A 31 -10.31 7.40 -3.74
C VAL A 31 -9.04 8.23 -3.79
N ILE A 32 -8.17 8.00 -2.81
CA ILE A 32 -6.80 8.49 -2.78
C ILE A 32 -5.92 7.36 -3.33
N GLY A 33 -5.36 7.56 -4.52
CA GLY A 33 -4.39 6.67 -5.11
C GLY A 33 -2.99 7.04 -4.66
N LEU A 34 -2.28 6.11 -4.02
CA LEU A 34 -0.86 6.25 -3.70
C LEU A 34 -0.05 5.31 -4.60
N ASP A 35 0.90 5.89 -5.32
CA ASP A 35 1.87 5.17 -6.17
C ASP A 35 3.12 6.03 -6.40
N GLN A 36 4.13 5.52 -7.09
CA GLN A 36 5.31 6.32 -7.48
C GLN A 36 5.00 7.34 -8.60
N GLY A 37 3.84 7.22 -9.25
CA GLY A 37 3.35 8.19 -10.22
C GLY A 37 1.84 8.40 -10.09
N GLY A 38 1.31 9.29 -10.93
CA GLY A 38 -0.12 9.60 -10.92
C GLY A 38 -1.01 8.35 -11.09
N THR A 39 -2.16 8.37 -10.42
CA THR A 39 -3.11 7.27 -10.42
C THR A 39 -4.34 7.63 -11.27
N PRO A 40 -4.49 7.05 -12.47
CA PRO A 40 -5.67 7.28 -13.28
C PRO A 40 -6.95 6.89 -12.53
N GLY A 41 -7.98 7.74 -12.62
CA GLY A 41 -9.31 7.50 -12.07
C GLY A 41 -9.47 7.70 -10.56
N ALA A 42 -8.38 7.98 -9.83
CA ALA A 42 -8.47 8.40 -8.43
C ALA A 42 -8.91 9.87 -8.32
N ASP A 43 -9.59 10.22 -7.24
CA ASP A 43 -9.99 11.61 -6.94
C ASP A 43 -8.78 12.45 -6.51
N TYR A 44 -7.81 11.82 -5.84
CA TYR A 44 -6.53 12.42 -5.47
C TYR A 44 -5.38 11.44 -5.76
N SER A 45 -4.30 11.92 -6.39
CA SER A 45 -3.07 11.14 -6.61
C SER A 45 -1.98 11.62 -5.66
N LEU A 46 -1.57 10.75 -4.75
CA LEU A 46 -0.45 10.95 -3.84
C LEU A 46 0.76 10.22 -4.41
N GLU A 47 1.68 10.97 -5.01
CA GLU A 47 2.90 10.42 -5.61
C GLU A 47 3.99 10.28 -4.54
N PHE A 48 4.35 9.05 -4.21
CA PHE A 48 5.30 8.76 -3.12
C PHE A 48 6.00 7.41 -3.31
N ASP A 49 7.32 7.39 -3.07
CA ASP A 49 8.08 6.15 -3.03
C ASP A 49 7.96 5.47 -1.66
N LEU A 50 7.13 4.43 -1.59
CA LEU A 50 6.93 3.65 -0.36
C LEU A 50 8.20 2.97 0.16
N GLY A 51 9.20 2.71 -0.71
CA GLY A 51 10.47 2.16 -0.26
C GLY A 51 11.15 3.06 0.77
N CYS A 52 10.99 4.39 0.67
CA CYS A 52 11.58 5.36 1.59
C CYS A 52 11.14 5.17 3.04
N LEU A 53 9.94 4.63 3.29
CA LEU A 53 9.39 4.45 4.65
C LEU A 53 10.18 3.46 5.50
N ALA A 54 11.01 2.61 4.89
CA ALA A 54 11.81 1.64 5.63
C ALA A 54 13.08 2.23 6.27
N TRP A 55 13.55 3.39 5.81
CA TRP A 55 14.83 3.98 6.25
C TRP A 55 14.80 5.47 6.54
N ASP A 56 13.82 6.21 6.02
CA ASP A 56 13.68 7.64 6.29
C ASP A 56 12.57 7.88 7.32
N HIS A 57 12.98 8.31 8.52
CA HIS A 57 12.03 8.65 9.58
C HIS A 57 11.18 9.88 9.26
N GLY A 58 11.73 10.87 8.52
CA GLY A 58 11.00 12.07 8.14
C GLY A 58 9.93 11.78 7.07
N ALA A 59 10.10 10.70 6.30
CA ALA A 59 9.16 10.27 5.29
C ALA A 59 7.77 9.91 5.87
N LEU A 60 7.72 9.43 7.13
CA LEU A 60 6.46 9.16 7.83
C LEU A 60 5.65 10.44 8.08
N ASP A 61 6.31 11.49 8.59
CA ASP A 61 5.66 12.76 8.91
C ASP A 61 5.16 13.42 7.62
N VAL A 62 5.99 13.44 6.57
CA VAL A 62 5.63 13.95 5.24
C VAL A 62 4.40 13.24 4.69
N LEU A 63 4.36 11.91 4.77
CA LEU A 63 3.24 11.12 4.27
C LEU A 63 1.98 11.31 5.11
N SER A 64 2.12 11.48 6.42
CA SER A 64 1.01 11.79 7.34
C SER A 64 0.37 13.13 6.99
N ASP A 65 1.16 14.18 6.81
CA ASP A 65 0.66 15.49 6.43
C ASP A 65 0.00 15.45 5.04
N ALA A 66 0.62 14.76 4.08
CA ALA A 66 0.08 14.60 2.74
C ALA A 66 -1.27 13.84 2.75
N LEU A 67 -1.40 12.79 3.57
CA LEU A 67 -2.67 12.05 3.72
C LEU A 67 -3.77 12.93 4.31
N ALA A 68 -3.45 13.73 5.33
CA ALA A 68 -4.41 14.64 5.95
C ALA A 68 -4.94 15.68 4.95
N VAL A 69 -4.05 16.22 4.10
CA VAL A 69 -4.42 17.12 2.99
C VAL A 69 -5.28 16.39 1.97
N ALA A 70 -4.86 15.20 1.52
CA ALA A 70 -5.58 14.42 0.50
C ALA A 70 -6.99 14.00 0.95
N LEU A 71 -7.19 13.77 2.24
CA LEU A 71 -8.51 13.45 2.79
C LEU A 71 -9.47 14.65 2.78
N GLU A 72 -8.98 15.89 2.77
CA GLU A 72 -9.82 17.10 2.79
C GLU A 72 -10.90 17.08 3.89
N GLY A 73 -10.57 16.53 5.07
CA GLY A 73 -11.50 16.38 6.19
C GLY A 73 -12.48 15.20 6.09
N ARG A 74 -12.41 14.39 5.02
CA ARG A 74 -13.19 13.14 4.88
C ARG A 74 -12.71 12.08 5.84
N ALA A 75 -13.62 11.20 6.21
CA ALA A 75 -13.33 10.07 7.09
C ALA A 75 -12.61 8.97 6.30
N LEU A 76 -11.38 8.62 6.64
CA LEU A 76 -10.67 7.48 6.04
C LEU A 76 -11.33 6.17 6.50
N LYS A 77 -12.07 5.51 5.61
CA LYS A 77 -12.78 4.26 5.92
C LYS A 77 -11.95 3.02 5.63
N VAL A 78 -11.05 3.09 4.65
CA VAL A 78 -10.26 1.94 4.24
C VAL A 78 -8.83 2.36 3.88
N LEU A 79 -7.85 1.68 4.45
CA LEU A 79 -6.47 1.66 3.97
C LEU A 79 -6.21 0.31 3.29
N LEU A 80 -5.92 0.32 1.99
CA LEU A 80 -5.53 -0.87 1.21
C LEU A 80 -4.03 -0.89 0.97
N ASN A 81 -3.33 -1.77 1.69
CA ASN A 81 -1.93 -2.11 1.44
C ASN A 81 -1.85 -3.09 0.26
N ASN A 82 -1.94 -2.54 -0.96
CA ASN A 82 -1.90 -3.29 -2.21
C ASN A 82 -0.54 -3.24 -2.92
N ALA A 83 0.25 -2.17 -2.72
CA ALA A 83 1.57 -2.02 -3.31
C ALA A 83 2.43 -3.26 -3.08
N ALA A 84 3.04 -3.75 -4.17
CA ALA A 84 4.00 -4.83 -4.10
C ALA A 84 4.94 -4.82 -5.30
N ILE A 85 6.20 -5.20 -5.07
CA ILE A 85 7.17 -5.55 -6.10
C ILE A 85 7.53 -7.04 -6.03
N GLN A 86 8.02 -7.57 -7.15
CA GLN A 86 8.37 -8.97 -7.31
C GLN A 86 9.80 -9.11 -7.85
N ALA A 87 10.79 -9.12 -6.96
CA ALA A 87 12.13 -9.60 -7.31
C ALA A 87 12.12 -11.14 -7.35
N LEU A 88 12.25 -11.70 -8.55
CA LEU A 88 12.22 -13.13 -8.80
C LEU A 88 13.58 -13.61 -9.28
N GLY A 89 14.07 -14.71 -8.72
CA GLY A 89 15.33 -15.32 -9.11
C GLY A 89 15.72 -16.47 -8.20
N PRO A 90 16.57 -17.41 -8.66
CA PRO A 90 17.12 -18.45 -7.80
C PRO A 90 17.93 -17.79 -6.66
N VAL A 91 18.00 -18.46 -5.51
CA VAL A 91 18.54 -17.86 -4.27
C VAL A 91 20.00 -17.46 -4.40
N GLU A 92 20.76 -18.22 -5.20
CA GLU A 92 22.16 -17.97 -5.51
C GLU A 92 22.41 -16.74 -6.41
N GLU A 93 21.40 -16.27 -7.14
CA GLU A 93 21.48 -15.09 -8.03
C GLU A 93 20.73 -13.88 -7.47
N LEU A 94 19.75 -14.10 -6.60
CA LEU A 94 18.96 -13.03 -6.00
C LEU A 94 19.83 -12.19 -5.06
N SER A 95 19.97 -10.91 -5.36
CA SER A 95 20.78 -10.01 -4.54
C SER A 95 20.12 -9.73 -3.19
N VAL A 96 20.95 -9.50 -2.17
CA VAL A 96 20.48 -9.07 -0.84
C VAL A 96 19.74 -7.74 -0.93
N THR A 97 20.14 -6.86 -1.85
CA THR A 97 19.48 -5.58 -2.08
C THR A 97 18.06 -5.80 -2.59
N ASP A 98 17.86 -6.63 -3.62
CA ASP A 98 16.52 -6.90 -4.17
C ASP A 98 15.62 -7.58 -3.14
N PHE A 99 16.19 -8.49 -2.34
CA PHE A 99 15.48 -9.12 -1.23
C PHE A 99 15.00 -8.09 -0.21
N ARG A 100 15.88 -7.16 0.21
CA ARG A 100 15.54 -6.08 1.13
C ARG A 100 14.49 -5.17 0.53
N THR A 101 14.73 -4.59 -0.65
CA THR A 101 13.79 -3.69 -1.32
C THR A 101 12.40 -4.32 -1.46
N THR A 102 12.33 -5.63 -1.72
CA THR A 102 11.06 -6.36 -1.72
C THR A 102 10.36 -6.36 -0.36
N LEU A 103 11.07 -6.62 0.73
CA LEU A 103 10.52 -6.53 2.08
C LEU A 103 10.14 -5.09 2.46
N ASP A 104 10.95 -4.12 2.07
CA ASP A 104 10.74 -2.72 2.42
C ASP A 104 9.43 -2.20 1.82
N VAL A 105 9.19 -2.48 0.53
CA VAL A 105 7.94 -2.10 -0.15
C VAL A 105 6.76 -2.97 0.29
N ASN A 106 6.92 -4.29 0.34
CA ASN A 106 5.78 -5.20 0.49
C ASN A 106 5.34 -5.40 1.95
N LEU A 107 6.21 -5.09 2.92
CA LEU A 107 5.99 -5.36 4.34
C LEU A 107 6.22 -4.13 5.22
N VAL A 108 7.41 -3.54 5.19
CA VAL A 108 7.76 -2.43 6.10
C VAL A 108 6.91 -1.20 5.80
N ALA A 109 6.74 -0.86 4.52
CA ALA A 109 5.88 0.23 4.11
C ALA A 109 4.42 0.00 4.50
N ALA A 110 3.89 -1.23 4.39
CA ALA A 110 2.53 -1.55 4.82
C ALA A 110 2.33 -1.29 6.33
N PHE A 111 3.30 -1.67 7.16
CA PHE A 111 3.29 -1.38 8.59
C PHE A 111 3.40 0.14 8.88
N ALA A 112 4.28 0.84 8.17
CA ALA A 112 4.42 2.29 8.26
C ALA A 112 3.12 3.03 7.89
N LEU A 113 2.47 2.62 6.82
CA LEU A 113 1.18 3.17 6.38
C LEU A 113 0.07 2.95 7.41
N VAL A 114 0.08 1.80 8.10
CA VAL A 114 -0.84 1.59 9.22
C VAL A 114 -0.62 2.63 10.30
N LYS A 115 0.63 2.92 10.68
CA LYS A 115 0.90 3.99 11.67
C LYS A 115 0.39 5.35 11.22
N VAL A 116 0.61 5.69 9.95
CA VAL A 116 0.16 6.96 9.36
C VAL A 116 -1.37 7.05 9.31
N GLY A 117 -2.05 5.97 8.90
CA GLY A 117 -3.50 5.95 8.77
C GLY A 117 -4.26 5.74 10.08
N LEU A 118 -3.62 5.19 11.12
CA LEU A 118 -4.29 4.72 12.34
C LEU A 118 -5.16 5.80 13.02
N PRO A 119 -4.69 7.05 13.23
CA PRO A 119 -5.53 8.07 13.86
C PRO A 119 -6.83 8.36 13.08
N HIS A 120 -6.76 8.34 11.75
CA HIS A 120 -7.92 8.57 10.88
C HIS A 120 -8.87 7.36 10.87
N LEU A 121 -8.32 6.15 10.89
CA LEU A 121 -9.08 4.90 10.90
C LEU A 121 -9.79 4.69 12.24
N GLU A 122 -9.14 4.96 13.37
CA GLU A 122 -9.76 4.89 14.69
C GLU A 122 -10.90 5.89 14.84
N ALA A 123 -10.69 7.14 14.42
CA ALA A 123 -11.71 8.17 14.45
C ALA A 123 -12.94 7.84 13.58
N SER A 124 -12.74 7.12 12.47
CA SER A 124 -13.80 6.79 11.53
C SER A 124 -14.46 5.43 11.78
N GLY A 125 -13.87 4.57 12.62
CA GLY A 125 -14.20 3.14 12.68
C GLY A 125 -13.90 2.41 11.37
N GLY A 126 -12.80 2.79 10.70
CA GLY A 126 -12.34 2.23 9.43
C GLY A 126 -11.63 0.89 9.56
N ALA A 127 -11.15 0.37 8.43
CA ALA A 127 -10.48 -0.92 8.34
C ALA A 127 -9.18 -0.86 7.53
N ILE A 128 -8.26 -1.78 7.83
CA ILE A 128 -7.02 -2.01 7.09
C ILE A 128 -7.19 -3.31 6.30
N LEU A 129 -6.88 -3.28 5.01
CA LEU A 129 -6.94 -4.43 4.12
C LEU A 129 -5.54 -4.65 3.53
N ASN A 130 -4.95 -5.80 3.85
CA ASN A 130 -3.64 -6.20 3.32
C ASN A 130 -3.84 -7.16 2.14
N MET A 131 -3.22 -6.86 1.00
CA MET A 131 -3.26 -7.74 -0.16
C MET A 131 -2.25 -8.88 0.00
N GLY A 132 -2.76 -10.04 0.41
CA GLY A 132 -2.01 -11.28 0.54
C GLY A 132 -1.63 -11.90 -0.80
N SER A 133 -1.12 -13.14 -0.76
CA SER A 133 -0.80 -13.91 -1.96
C SER A 133 -0.82 -15.40 -1.64
N ILE A 134 -1.22 -16.24 -2.60
CA ILE A 134 -1.05 -17.69 -2.47
C ILE A 134 0.41 -18.05 -2.15
N HIS A 135 1.36 -17.26 -2.64
CA HIS A 135 2.79 -17.46 -2.39
C HIS A 135 3.24 -17.14 -0.96
N GLY A 136 2.40 -16.53 -0.12
CA GLY A 136 2.64 -16.45 1.32
C GLY A 136 2.50 -17.80 2.05
N ARG A 137 1.75 -18.75 1.46
CA ARG A 137 1.50 -20.09 2.04
C ARG A 137 2.03 -21.24 1.19
N LEU A 138 1.93 -21.10 -0.13
CA LEU A 138 2.32 -22.08 -1.14
C LEU A 138 3.19 -21.40 -2.19
N THR A 139 4.50 -21.51 -1.99
CA THR A 139 5.49 -20.88 -2.88
C THR A 139 6.03 -21.87 -3.93
N LYS A 140 6.81 -21.35 -4.88
CA LYS A 140 7.49 -22.08 -5.95
C LYS A 140 8.95 -21.62 -6.07
N PRO A 141 9.81 -22.31 -6.82
CA PRO A 141 11.18 -21.85 -7.05
C PRO A 141 11.23 -20.39 -7.53
N ASN A 142 12.28 -19.68 -7.12
CA ASN A 142 12.59 -18.29 -7.48
C ASN A 142 11.76 -17.19 -6.79
N PHE A 143 10.92 -17.53 -5.82
CA PHE A 143 10.01 -16.58 -5.15
C PHE A 143 10.45 -16.23 -3.71
N SER A 144 11.71 -16.47 -3.33
CA SER A 144 12.16 -16.35 -1.93
C SER A 144 11.85 -14.98 -1.30
N ALA A 145 12.19 -13.87 -1.95
CA ALA A 145 11.88 -12.52 -1.45
C ALA A 145 10.37 -12.27 -1.36
N TYR A 146 9.65 -12.48 -2.46
CA TYR A 146 8.21 -12.17 -2.53
C TYR A 146 7.36 -13.06 -1.61
N ALA A 147 7.64 -14.35 -1.56
CA ALA A 147 6.94 -15.29 -0.68
C ALA A 147 7.21 -14.96 0.79
N THR A 148 8.46 -14.62 1.15
CA THR A 148 8.79 -14.16 2.50
C THR A 148 8.00 -12.91 2.85
N SER A 149 7.97 -11.91 1.95
CA SER A 149 7.25 -10.65 2.22
C SER A 149 5.75 -10.88 2.43
N LYS A 150 5.13 -11.74 1.60
CA LYS A 150 3.69 -12.00 1.68
C LYS A 150 3.32 -12.94 2.82
N GLY A 151 4.19 -13.90 3.17
CA GLY A 151 4.00 -14.73 4.36
C GLY A 151 4.05 -13.91 5.65
N ALA A 152 4.96 -12.94 5.73
CA ALA A 152 5.04 -12.02 6.87
C ALA A 152 3.86 -11.05 6.98
N LEU A 153 3.26 -10.66 5.86
CA LEU A 153 2.11 -9.74 5.84
C LEU A 153 0.81 -10.40 6.37
N GLU A 154 0.77 -11.73 6.46
CA GLU A 154 -0.40 -12.49 6.91
C GLU A 154 -0.45 -12.75 8.43
N THR A 155 0.57 -12.32 9.19
CA THR A 155 0.66 -12.49 10.65
C THR A 155 0.22 -11.25 11.40
#